data_AF-A0AAU7K3S0-F1
#
_entry.id   AF-A0AAU7K3S0-F1
#
_cell.length_a   1.000
_cell.length_b   1.000
_cell.length_c   1.000
_cell.angle_alpha   90.00
_cell.angle_beta   90.00
_cell.angle_gamma   90.00
#
_symmetry.space_group_name_H-M   'P 1'
#
loop_
_entity.id
_entity.type
_entity.pdbx_description
1 polymer ?
#
loop_
_entity_poly.entity_id
_entity_poly.type
_entity_poly.pdbx_seq_one_letter_code
_entity_poly.pdbx_strand_id
1 'polypeptide(L)'
;MKNSIIVLLSIFAVGHAQAQKKKVITYQLMEPGFNTKIIKGTISEVYTTQRYGKKFWWIVVGPDTIIHVWPRHLDTATMKPGITRTFMSVKRLDNNWWKKEKSEDDIKPKE
;
A
#
# COMPACT_ATOMS: atom_id res chain seq x y z
N MET A 1 -3.64 35.00 57.90
CA MET A 1 -2.46 34.99 57.01
C MET A 1 -1.83 33.60 56.99
N LYS A 2 -2.00 32.85 55.90
CA LYS A 2 -0.91 32.15 55.18
C LYS A 2 -1.50 31.34 54.04
N ASN A 3 -1.23 31.83 52.83
CA ASN A 3 -1.46 31.17 51.55
C ASN A 3 -0.57 29.94 51.42
N SER A 4 -1.05 28.90 50.73
CA SER A 4 -0.27 27.90 49.96
C SER A 4 -1.27 27.18 49.05
N ILE A 5 -1.58 27.72 47.87
CA ILE A 5 -0.98 27.39 46.56
C ILE A 5 -1.00 25.88 46.22
N ILE A 6 -2.09 25.47 45.56
CA ILE A 6 -2.19 24.72 44.29
C ILE A 6 -0.99 23.81 43.93
N VAL A 7 -1.26 22.50 43.73
CA VAL A 7 -0.85 21.78 42.51
C VAL A 7 -1.94 20.75 42.15
N LEU A 8 -2.73 21.10 41.13
CA LEU A 8 -3.64 20.22 40.40
C LEU A 8 -2.79 19.34 39.47
N LEU A 9 -2.59 18.07 39.81
CA LEU A 9 -1.79 17.15 38.99
C LEU A 9 -2.64 16.59 37.83
N SER A 10 -2.73 17.37 36.77
CA SER A 10 -3.24 16.93 35.47
C SER A 10 -2.25 15.97 34.83
N ILE A 11 -2.42 14.65 35.01
CA ILE A 11 -1.79 13.68 34.11
C ILE A 11 -2.83 13.31 33.06
N PHE A 12 -2.93 14.17 32.04
CA PHE A 12 -3.49 13.77 30.76
C PHE A 12 -2.58 12.64 30.24
N ALA A 13 -2.96 11.39 30.49
CA ALA A 13 -2.51 10.27 29.69
C ALA A 13 -3.13 10.42 28.30
N VAL A 14 -2.63 11.38 27.51
CA VAL A 14 -2.73 11.31 26.06
C VAL A 14 -1.86 10.13 25.68
N GLY A 15 -2.44 8.94 25.74
CA GLY A 15 -1.93 7.77 25.08
C GLY A 15 -1.76 8.18 23.62
N HIS A 16 -0.54 8.59 23.27
CA HIS A 16 -0.12 8.65 21.91
C HIS A 16 -0.14 7.20 21.45
N ALA A 17 -1.31 6.75 21.00
CA ALA A 17 -1.37 5.84 19.89
C ALA A 17 -0.73 6.62 18.73
N GLN A 18 0.59 6.75 18.75
CA GLN A 18 1.37 6.75 17.54
C GLN A 18 0.89 5.48 16.86
N ALA A 19 -0.10 5.63 15.99
CA ALA A 19 -0.33 4.71 14.90
C ALA A 19 1.04 4.57 14.27
N GLN A 20 1.77 3.53 14.71
CA GLN A 20 3.02 3.14 14.11
C GLN A 20 2.65 2.99 12.65
N LYS A 21 3.06 3.97 11.82
CA LYS A 21 2.71 3.99 10.40
C LYS A 21 3.23 2.67 9.87
N LYS A 22 2.36 1.67 9.74
CA LYS A 22 2.77 0.32 9.36
C LYS A 22 3.52 0.49 8.05
N LYS A 23 4.78 0.08 8.05
CA LYS A 23 5.65 0.26 6.90
C LYS A 23 5.09 -0.60 5.78
N VAL A 24 4.42 0.05 4.82
CA VAL A 24 3.90 -0.61 3.64
C VAL A 24 5.05 -1.31 2.92
N ILE A 25 4.86 -2.60 2.61
CA ILE A 25 5.82 -3.42 1.89
C ILE A 25 5.27 -3.69 0.49
N THR A 26 6.06 -3.31 -0.50
CA THR A 26 5.71 -3.48 -1.91
C THR A 26 6.39 -4.71 -2.49
N TYR A 27 5.66 -5.43 -3.34
CA TYR A 27 6.14 -6.55 -4.12
C TYR A 27 5.75 -6.40 -5.58
N GLN A 28 6.42 -7.13 -6.45
CA GLN A 28 6.06 -7.35 -7.83
C GLN A 28 5.74 -8.83 -8.05
N LEU A 29 4.62 -9.10 -8.71
CA LEU A 29 4.34 -10.42 -9.24
C LEU A 29 5.25 -10.70 -10.44
N MET A 30 6.04 -11.76 -10.35
CA MET A 30 6.96 -12.19 -11.41
C MET A 30 6.36 -13.38 -12.16
N GLU A 31 7.04 -13.81 -13.22
CA GLU A 31 6.70 -15.06 -13.91
C GLU A 31 6.71 -16.24 -12.93
N PRO A 32 5.83 -17.24 -13.13
CA PRO A 32 5.84 -18.47 -12.34
C PRO A 32 7.24 -19.09 -12.26
N GLY A 33 7.66 -19.50 -11.07
CA GLY A 33 8.97 -20.13 -10.84
C GLY A 33 10.18 -19.19 -10.75
N PHE A 34 10.03 -17.90 -11.06
CA PHE A 34 11.15 -16.94 -11.01
C PHE A 34 11.62 -16.59 -9.59
N ASN A 35 10.72 -16.65 -8.60
CA ASN A 35 11.01 -16.49 -7.18
C ASN A 35 10.25 -17.55 -6.36
N THR A 36 10.79 -17.91 -5.20
CA THR A 36 10.18 -18.87 -4.28
C THR A 36 9.21 -18.21 -3.29
N LYS A 37 9.23 -16.89 -3.16
CA LYS A 37 8.38 -16.17 -2.21
C LYS A 37 6.93 -16.23 -2.64
N ILE A 38 6.07 -16.50 -1.66
CA ILE A 38 4.61 -16.56 -1.81
C ILE A 38 3.98 -15.57 -0.82
N ILE A 39 2.93 -14.88 -1.24
CA ILE A 39 2.09 -14.05 -0.39
C ILE A 39 0.66 -14.55 -0.51
N LYS A 40 0.02 -14.87 0.61
CA LYS A 40 -1.39 -15.26 0.67
C LYS A 40 -2.14 -14.26 1.54
N GLY A 41 -3.30 -13.81 1.08
CA GLY A 41 -4.16 -12.95 1.89
C GLY A 41 -5.41 -12.51 1.15
N THR A 42 -6.27 -11.81 1.87
CA THR A 42 -7.49 -11.20 1.32
C THR A 42 -7.13 -9.87 0.67
N ILE A 43 -7.60 -9.70 -0.57
CA ILE A 43 -7.46 -8.46 -1.32
C ILE A 43 -8.37 -7.42 -0.66
N SER A 44 -7.80 -6.33 -0.19
CA SER A 44 -8.55 -5.22 0.41
C SER A 44 -8.89 -4.15 -0.63
N GLU A 45 -8.01 -3.92 -1.59
CA GLU A 45 -8.18 -2.89 -2.61
C GLU A 45 -7.46 -3.29 -3.91
N VAL A 46 -7.99 -2.84 -5.03
CA VAL A 46 -7.32 -2.90 -6.34
C VAL A 46 -7.41 -1.53 -6.98
N TYR A 47 -6.27 -0.96 -7.34
CA TYR A 47 -6.22 0.37 -7.94
C TYR A 47 -5.12 0.45 -8.99
N THR A 48 -5.12 1.55 -9.75
CA THR A 48 -4.13 1.77 -10.81
C THR A 48 -3.48 3.13 -10.67
N THR A 49 -2.18 3.21 -10.98
CA THR A 49 -1.47 4.48 -11.16
C THR A 49 -1.05 4.65 -12.62
N GLN A 50 -0.80 5.89 -13.04
CA GLN A 50 -0.24 6.20 -14.35
C GLN A 50 1.09 6.91 -14.15
N ARG A 51 2.11 6.52 -14.93
CA ARG A 51 3.43 7.13 -14.92
C ARG A 51 4.10 6.98 -16.28
N TYR A 52 4.60 8.07 -16.85
CA TYR A 52 5.20 8.09 -18.20
C TYR A 52 4.29 7.44 -19.27
N GLY A 53 2.98 7.73 -19.22
CA GLY A 53 1.98 7.13 -20.11
C GLY A 53 1.72 5.63 -19.90
N LYS A 54 2.31 5.01 -18.88
CA LYS A 54 2.12 3.59 -18.55
C LYS A 54 1.20 3.43 -17.35
N LYS A 55 0.24 2.51 -17.47
CA LYS A 55 -0.69 2.13 -16.40
C LYS A 55 -0.10 0.97 -15.59
N PHE A 56 -0.07 1.12 -14.27
CA PHE A 56 0.41 0.13 -13.31
C PHE A 56 -0.75 -0.36 -12.45
N TRP A 57 -0.86 -1.67 -12.25
CA TRP A 57 -1.92 -2.28 -11.43
C TRP A 57 -1.39 -2.68 -10.07
N TRP A 58 -2.09 -2.26 -9.02
CA TRP A 58 -1.71 -2.47 -7.63
C TRP A 58 -2.82 -3.20 -6.89
N ILE A 59 -2.44 -4.26 -6.20
CA ILE A 59 -3.33 -5.07 -5.37
C ILE A 59 -2.88 -4.94 -3.93
N VAL A 60 -3.74 -4.41 -3.08
CA VAL A 60 -3.51 -4.34 -1.64
C VAL A 60 -3.99 -5.63 -1.01
N VAL A 61 -3.10 -6.27 -0.24
CA VAL A 61 -3.34 -7.53 0.44
C VAL A 61 -3.18 -7.29 1.94
N GLY A 62 -4.28 -7.41 2.69
CA GLY A 62 -4.28 -7.10 4.12
C GLY A 62 -3.95 -5.63 4.41
N PRO A 63 -3.31 -5.32 5.57
CA PRO A 63 -3.16 -3.94 6.05
C PRO A 63 -1.89 -3.22 5.58
N ASP A 64 -0.88 -3.92 5.09
CA ASP A 64 0.47 -3.36 4.88
C ASP A 64 1.21 -3.90 3.65
N THR A 65 0.56 -4.72 2.82
CA THR A 65 1.21 -5.35 1.67
C THR A 65 0.57 -4.87 0.37
N ILE A 66 1.40 -4.42 -0.58
CA ILE A 66 0.97 -4.03 -1.92
C ILE A 66 1.72 -4.87 -2.95
N ILE A 67 1.02 -5.38 -3.95
CA ILE A 67 1.58 -6.20 -5.03
C ILE A 67 1.30 -5.51 -6.36
N HIS A 68 2.36 -5.15 -7.07
CA HIS A 68 2.30 -4.78 -8.48
C HIS A 68 2.02 -6.01 -9.33
N VAL A 69 1.05 -5.94 -10.23
CA VAL A 69 0.71 -7.00 -11.16
C VAL A 69 0.80 -6.49 -12.60
N TRP A 70 1.57 -7.19 -13.43
CA TRP A 70 1.62 -6.87 -14.85
C TRP A 70 0.29 -7.19 -15.53
N PRO A 71 -0.15 -6.42 -16.55
CA PRO A 71 -1.42 -6.67 -17.23
C PRO A 71 -1.61 -8.11 -17.71
N ARG A 72 -0.54 -8.75 -18.22
CA ARG A 72 -0.56 -10.16 -18.67
C ARG A 72 -0.82 -11.19 -17.56
N HIS A 73 -0.59 -10.81 -16.30
CA HIS A 73 -0.78 -11.67 -15.12
C HIS A 73 -2.03 -11.27 -14.32
N LEU A 74 -2.75 -10.25 -14.78
CA LEU A 74 -3.96 -9.77 -14.13
C LEU A 74 -5.12 -10.71 -14.42
N ASP A 75 -5.66 -11.32 -13.37
CA ASP A 75 -6.84 -12.17 -13.42
C ASP A 75 -8.02 -11.39 -12.83
N THR A 76 -8.75 -10.66 -13.66
CA THR A 76 -9.84 -9.76 -13.23
C THR A 76 -11.01 -10.48 -12.57
N ALA A 77 -11.16 -11.80 -12.78
CA ALA A 77 -12.23 -12.58 -12.15
C ALA A 77 -12.02 -12.74 -10.65
N THR A 78 -10.76 -12.83 -10.23
CA THR A 78 -10.37 -13.17 -8.85
C THR A 78 -9.53 -12.10 -8.16
N MET A 79 -8.88 -11.20 -8.90
CA MET A 79 -8.12 -10.07 -8.36
C MET A 79 -9.06 -8.88 -8.11
N LYS A 80 -9.92 -9.03 -7.11
CA LYS A 80 -10.90 -8.02 -6.67
C LYS A 80 -11.05 -8.02 -5.15
N PRO A 81 -11.49 -6.90 -4.54
CA PRO A 81 -11.66 -6.81 -3.08
C PRO A 81 -12.53 -7.94 -2.51
N GLY A 82 -12.17 -8.43 -1.33
CA GLY A 82 -12.86 -9.50 -0.61
C GLY A 82 -12.43 -10.91 -1.00
N ILE A 83 -11.68 -11.10 -2.08
CA ILE A 83 -11.19 -12.42 -2.49
C ILE A 83 -9.87 -12.75 -1.80
N THR A 84 -9.77 -13.95 -1.24
CA THR A 84 -8.50 -14.49 -0.71
C THR A 84 -7.76 -15.20 -1.83
N ARG A 85 -6.53 -14.76 -2.10
CA ARG A 85 -5.69 -15.29 -3.19
C ARG A 85 -4.27 -15.54 -2.72
N THR A 86 -3.63 -16.52 -3.37
CA THR A 86 -2.21 -16.80 -3.24
C THR A 86 -1.46 -16.22 -4.44
N PHE A 87 -0.52 -15.32 -4.19
CA PHE A 87 0.39 -14.74 -5.16
C PHE A 87 1.74 -15.46 -5.05
N MET A 88 2.03 -16.28 -6.06
CA MET A 88 3.29 -17.04 -6.15
C MET A 88 4.34 -16.25 -6.93
N SER A 89 5.62 -16.53 -6.70
CA SER A 89 6.73 -15.88 -7.42
C SER A 89 6.70 -14.35 -7.29
N VAL A 90 6.71 -13.86 -6.05
CA VAL A 90 6.76 -12.41 -5.79
C VAL A 90 8.18 -11.95 -5.45
N LYS A 91 8.60 -10.79 -5.99
CA LYS A 91 9.88 -10.14 -5.66
C LYS A 91 9.63 -8.86 -4.89
N ARG A 92 10.43 -8.57 -3.88
CA ARG A 92 10.34 -7.29 -3.15
C ARG A 92 10.66 -6.13 -4.10
N LEU A 93 9.85 -5.08 -4.03
CA LEU A 93 10.11 -3.80 -4.69
C LEU A 93 10.48 -2.77 -3.63
N ASP A 94 11.63 -2.11 -3.81
CA ASP A 94 12.07 -1.04 -2.92
C ASP A 94 11.60 0.36 -3.39
N ASN A 95 10.84 0.41 -4.49
CA ASN A 95 10.26 1.65 -5.00
C ASN A 95 8.87 1.95 -4.41
N ASN A 96 8.48 3.23 -4.48
CA ASN A 96 7.18 3.71 -3.99
C ASN A 96 6.22 4.08 -5.14
N TRP A 97 6.31 3.39 -6.28
CA TRP A 97 5.46 3.69 -7.45
C TRP A 97 3.95 3.43 -7.22
N TRP A 98 3.64 2.74 -6.14
CA TRP A 98 2.28 2.54 -5.62
C TRP A 98 1.68 3.82 -5.04
N LYS A 99 2.50 4.78 -4.61
CA LYS A 99 2.03 6.12 -4.24
C LYS A 99 1.69 6.81 -5.54
N LYS A 100 0.41 7.14 -5.71
CA LYS A 100 -0.05 8.00 -6.80
C LYS A 100 0.85 9.24 -6.84
N GLU A 101 1.70 9.36 -7.85
CA GLU A 101 2.33 10.65 -8.14
C GLU A 101 1.16 11.61 -8.35
N LYS A 102 1.25 12.82 -7.76
CA LYS A 102 0.45 13.94 -8.26
C LYS A 102 0.75 13.95 -9.75
N SER A 103 -0.26 13.61 -10.55
CA SER A 103 -0.16 13.52 -11.99
C SER A 103 0.61 14.74 -12.47
N GLU A 104 1.71 14.54 -13.20
CA GLU A 104 1.94 15.45 -14.31
C GLU A 104 0.66 15.32 -15.13
N ASP A 105 -0.10 16.42 -15.17
CA ASP A 105 -1.35 16.51 -15.92
C ASP A 105 -1.14 15.90 -17.31
N ASP A 106 -2.17 15.25 -17.86
CA ASP A 106 -2.15 14.72 -19.22
C ASP A 106 -1.50 15.76 -20.13
N ILE A 107 -0.31 15.44 -20.66
CA ILE A 107 0.35 16.26 -21.66
C ILE A 107 -0.59 16.21 -22.86
N LYS A 108 -1.48 17.20 -22.96
CA LYS A 108 -2.33 17.40 -24.12
C LYS A 108 -1.40 17.37 -25.34
N PRO A 109 -1.70 16.59 -26.38
CA PRO A 109 -1.02 16.74 -27.65
C PRO A 109 -1.16 18.20 -28.06
N LYS A 110 -0.04 18.89 -28.34
CA LYS A 110 -0.10 20.17 -29.04
C LYS A 110 -0.71 19.89 -30.41
N GLU A 111 -1.88 20.47 -30.68
CA GLU A 111 -2.34 20.72 -32.05
C GLU A 111 -1.39 21.70 -32.75
#